data_AF-A0A2U2CLP1-F1
#
_entry.id   AF-A0A2U2CLP1-F1
#
_cell.length_a   1.000
_cell.length_b   1.000
_cell.length_c   1.000
_cell.angle_alpha   90.00
_cell.angle_beta   90.00
_cell.angle_gamma   90.00
#
_symmetry.space_group_name_H-M   'P 1'
#
loop_
_entity.id
_entity.type
_entity.pdbx_description
1 polymer ?
#
loop_
_entity_poly.entity_id
_entity_poly.type
_entity_poly.pdbx_seq_one_letter_code
_entity_poly.pdbx_strand_id
1 'polypeptide(L)'
;MVTNHEIDEAKYPYWRIGQRLQALRETTGMSKTKYAAFCGYNYTRYINWESGHRRMLPDEAEVLCDKFGVTLDFIYRGIEAQLPHSLAIALSSNPRDSATKTSNEMPD
;
A
#
# COMPACT_ATOMS: atom_id res chain seq x y z
N MET A 1 -4.45 7.19 23.51
CA MET A 1 -5.67 6.36 23.62
C MET A 1 -6.79 7.11 22.92
N VAL A 2 -7.05 6.81 21.65
CA VAL A 2 -8.14 7.46 20.90
C VAL A 2 -9.39 6.60 21.06
N THR A 3 -10.43 7.29 21.52
CA THR A 3 -11.77 6.85 21.89
C THR A 3 -12.45 5.94 20.87
N ASN A 4 -13.11 4.89 21.37
CA ASN A 4 -14.17 4.15 20.69
C ASN A 4 -15.31 5.11 20.31
N HIS A 5 -15.15 5.82 19.20
CA HIS A 5 -16.28 6.41 18.50
C HIS A 5 -17.01 5.25 17.80
N GLU A 6 -18.32 5.16 17.97
CA GLU A 6 -19.18 4.35 17.11
C GLU A 6 -18.91 4.80 15.67
N ILE A 7 -18.13 4.01 14.94
CA ILE A 7 -17.82 4.32 13.55
C ILE A 7 -19.11 4.05 12.78
N ASP A 8 -19.70 5.10 12.22
CA ASP A 8 -20.76 4.98 11.23
C ASP A 8 -20.17 4.30 9.98
N GLU A 9 -20.32 2.98 9.91
CA GLU A 9 -19.80 2.16 8.81
C GLU A 9 -20.42 2.52 7.47
N ALA A 10 -21.64 3.08 7.46
CA ALA A 10 -22.27 3.55 6.23
C ALA A 10 -21.58 4.82 5.71
N LYS A 11 -21.12 5.70 6.62
CA LYS A 11 -20.41 6.94 6.27
C LYS A 11 -18.92 6.74 6.00
N TYR A 12 -18.28 5.78 6.69
CA TYR A 12 -16.85 5.48 6.60
C TYR A 12 -16.61 3.98 6.34
N PRO A 13 -17.00 3.47 5.16
CA PRO A 13 -16.92 2.04 4.86
C PRO A 13 -15.49 1.50 4.84
N TYR A 14 -14.47 2.36 4.73
CA TYR A 14 -13.07 1.99 4.66
C TYR A 14 -12.28 2.37 5.91
N TRP A 15 -12.95 2.56 7.06
CA TRP A 15 -12.33 3.02 8.30
C TRP A 15 -11.13 2.17 8.73
N ARG A 16 -11.16 0.86 8.52
CA ARG A 16 -10.05 -0.05 8.86
C ARG A 16 -8.78 0.24 8.05
N ILE A 17 -8.94 0.59 6.77
CA ILE A 17 -7.83 1.04 5.91
C ILE A 17 -7.33 2.38 6.44
N GLY A 18 -8.25 3.30 6.72
CA GLY A 18 -7.93 4.62 7.27
C GLY A 18 -7.10 4.57 8.56
N GLN A 19 -7.47 3.71 9.51
CA GLN A 19 -6.71 3.51 10.74
C GLN A 19 -5.27 3.02 10.49
N ARG A 20 -5.08 2.13 9.52
CA ARG A 20 -3.73 1.65 9.17
C ARG A 20 -2.89 2.72 8.50
N LEU A 21 -3.50 3.54 7.64
CA LEU A 21 -2.84 4.71 7.04
C LEU A 21 -2.48 5.76 8.10
N GLN A 22 -3.36 5.97 9.08
CA GLN A 22 -3.10 6.84 10.22
C GLN A 22 -1.92 6.32 11.05
N ALA A 23 -1.94 5.03 11.43
CA ALA A 23 -0.87 4.41 12.19
C ALA A 23 0.48 4.55 11.45
N LEU A 24 0.51 4.27 10.14
CA LEU A 24 1.70 4.45 9.31
C LEU A 24 2.18 5.90 9.27
N ARG A 25 1.27 6.89 9.19
CA ARG A 25 1.68 8.30 9.24
C ARG A 25 2.24 8.67 10.61
N GLU A 26 1.63 8.19 11.69
CA GLU A 26 2.05 8.51 13.06
C GLU A 26 3.48 8.05 13.36
N THR A 27 3.94 6.92 12.79
CA THR A 27 5.35 6.48 12.93
C THR A 27 6.36 7.47 12.33
N THR A 28 5.93 8.29 11.35
CA THR A 28 6.80 9.31 10.72
C THR A 28 6.85 10.63 11.50
N GLY A 29 5.95 10.84 12.47
CA GLY A 29 5.78 12.11 13.17
C GLY A 29 5.30 13.27 12.28
N MET A 30 4.90 13.03 11.04
CA MET A 30 4.45 14.07 10.11
C MET A 30 2.97 14.43 10.31
N SER A 31 2.65 15.72 10.09
CA SER A 31 1.27 16.16 9.93
C SER A 31 0.66 15.60 8.64
N LYS A 32 -0.68 15.53 8.56
CA LYS A 32 -1.40 15.04 7.37
C LYS A 32 -1.00 15.79 6.10
N THR A 33 -0.87 17.11 6.17
CA THR A 33 -0.46 17.96 5.04
C THR A 33 0.95 17.63 4.57
N LYS A 34 1.90 17.52 5.51
CA LYS A 34 3.30 17.21 5.18
C LYS A 34 3.44 15.79 4.64
N TYR A 35 2.72 14.83 5.22
CA TYR A 35 2.71 13.45 4.78
C TYR A 35 2.14 13.30 3.36
N ALA A 36 1.00 13.94 3.07
CA ALA A 36 0.41 13.94 1.73
C ALA A 36 1.37 14.53 0.70
N ALA A 37 1.96 15.70 0.99
CA ALA A 37 2.95 16.33 0.11
C ALA A 37 4.20 15.47 -0.10
N PHE A 38 4.72 14.84 0.97
CA PHE A 38 5.86 13.93 0.90
C PHE A 38 5.59 12.70 0.03
N CYS A 39 4.36 12.19 0.05
CA CYS A 39 3.95 11.08 -0.80
C CYS A 39 3.50 11.51 -2.21
N GLY A 40 3.41 12.81 -2.50
CA GLY A 40 2.94 13.32 -3.79
C GLY A 40 1.41 13.32 -3.94
N TYR A 41 0.66 13.17 -2.86
CA TYR A 41 -0.81 13.16 -2.88
C TYR A 41 -1.40 14.54 -2.71
N ASN A 42 -2.59 14.73 -3.29
CA ASN A 42 -3.46 15.83 -2.89
C ASN A 42 -3.90 15.66 -1.42
N TYR A 43 -3.83 16.74 -0.63
CA TYR A 43 -4.20 16.73 0.78
C TYR A 43 -5.63 16.23 1.04
N THR A 44 -6.61 16.77 0.32
CA THR A 44 -8.04 16.39 0.46
C THR A 44 -8.26 14.93 0.10
N ARG A 45 -7.53 14.42 -0.90
CA ARG A 45 -7.56 13.00 -1.27
C ARG A 45 -7.04 12.14 -0.12
N TYR A 46 -5.90 12.50 0.47
CA TYR A 46 -5.30 11.76 1.58
C TYR A 46 -6.19 11.72 2.83
N ILE A 47 -6.78 12.85 3.25
CA ILE A 47 -7.66 12.86 4.42
C ILE A 47 -8.92 12.01 4.24
N ASN A 48 -9.44 11.89 3.01
CA ASN A 48 -10.58 11.03 2.70
C ASN A 48 -10.22 9.54 2.81
N TRP A 49 -8.97 9.18 2.52
CA TRP A 49 -8.47 7.81 2.71
C TRP A 49 -8.20 7.51 4.18
N GLU A 50 -7.50 8.41 4.88
CA GLU A 50 -7.16 8.24 6.31
C GLU A 50 -8.41 8.20 7.19
N SER A 51 -9.47 8.93 6.84
CA SER A 51 -10.76 8.86 7.53
C SER A 51 -11.61 7.64 7.15
N GLY A 52 -11.26 6.93 6.07
CA GLY A 52 -12.05 5.81 5.56
C GLY A 52 -13.29 6.20 4.78
N HIS A 53 -13.43 7.48 4.40
CA HIS A 53 -14.52 7.95 3.53
C HIS A 53 -14.37 7.42 2.10
N ARG A 54 -13.13 7.25 1.64
CA ARG A 54 -12.80 6.64 0.35
C ARG A 54 -11.74 5.57 0.51
N ARG A 55 -11.76 4.60 -0.40
CA ARG A 55 -10.71 3.59 -0.52
C ARG A 55 -9.49 4.19 -1.20
N MET A 56 -8.30 3.94 -0.66
CA MET A 56 -7.04 4.19 -1.36
C MET A 56 -6.89 3.17 -2.49
N LEU A 57 -6.52 3.63 -3.69
CA LEU A 57 -6.31 2.77 -4.85
C LEU A 57 -4.96 2.03 -4.74
N PRO A 58 -4.82 0.83 -5.32
CA PRO A 58 -3.57 0.07 -5.28
C PRO A 58 -2.35 0.86 -5.78
N ASP A 59 -2.49 1.57 -6.90
CA ASP A 59 -1.41 2.38 -7.48
C ASP A 59 -0.89 3.45 -6.50
N GLU A 60 -1.78 4.03 -5.69
CA GLU A 60 -1.41 5.00 -4.66
C GLU A 60 -0.80 4.30 -3.42
N ALA A 61 -1.22 3.07 -3.15
CA ALA A 61 -0.65 2.27 -2.07
C ALA A 61 0.76 1.77 -2.40
N GLU A 62 1.10 1.54 -3.68
CA GLU A 62 2.46 1.19 -4.13
C GLU A 62 3.47 2.26 -3.74
N VAL A 63 3.11 3.54 -3.83
CA VAL A 63 3.98 4.64 -3.39
C VAL A 63 4.31 4.54 -1.89
N LEU A 64 3.40 4.02 -1.07
CA LEU A 64 3.67 3.77 0.34
C LEU A 64 4.57 2.55 0.53
N CYS A 65 4.39 1.50 -0.28
CA CYS A 65 5.29 0.36 -0.30
C CYS A 65 6.73 0.78 -0.59
N ASP A 66 6.93 1.61 -1.62
CA ASP A 66 8.26 2.08 -2.02
C ASP A 66 8.92 2.98 -0.97
N LYS A 67 8.14 3.87 -0.33
CA LYS A 67 8.67 4.85 0.64
C LYS A 67 8.88 4.29 2.04
N PHE A 68 8.02 3.37 2.48
CA PHE A 68 7.97 2.93 3.87
C PHE A 68 8.19 1.42 4.05
N GLY A 69 8.31 0.64 2.97
CA GLY A 69 8.53 -0.81 3.04
C GLY A 69 7.32 -1.61 3.54
N VAL A 70 6.13 -1.00 3.55
CA VAL A 70 4.87 -1.69 3.90
C VAL A 70 4.36 -2.52 2.73
N THR A 71 3.46 -3.46 2.98
CA THR A 71 2.82 -4.27 1.93
C THR A 71 1.38 -3.85 1.68
N LEU A 72 0.86 -4.16 0.49
CA LEU A 72 -0.56 -3.97 0.18
C LEU A 72 -1.46 -4.81 1.12
N ASP A 73 -1.01 -6.02 1.50
CA ASP A 73 -1.70 -6.87 2.46
C ASP A 73 -1.83 -6.21 3.84
N PHE A 74 -0.80 -5.51 4.31
CA PHE A 74 -0.88 -4.70 5.51
C PHE A 74 -1.96 -3.62 5.33
N ILE A 75 -1.88 -2.80 4.28
CA ILE A 75 -2.78 -1.65 4.06
C ILE A 75 -4.25 -2.10 3.99
N TYR A 76 -4.56 -3.11 3.17
CA TYR A 76 -5.93 -3.51 2.89
C TYR A 76 -6.48 -4.55 3.86
N ARG A 77 -5.67 -5.53 4.27
CA ARG A 77 -6.14 -6.69 5.04
C ARG A 77 -5.69 -6.65 6.50
N GLY A 78 -4.73 -5.80 6.86
CA GLY A 78 -4.14 -5.77 8.20
C GLY A 78 -3.34 -7.01 8.51
N ILE A 79 -2.83 -7.70 7.48
CA ILE A 79 -1.97 -8.85 7.64
C ILE A 79 -0.55 -8.31 7.76
N GLU A 80 0.01 -8.40 8.97
CA GLU A 80 1.41 -8.01 9.25
C GLU A 80 2.42 -9.07 8.81
N ALA A 81 1.94 -10.27 8.46
CA ALA A 81 2.78 -11.39 8.06
C ALA A 81 3.31 -11.25 6.62
N GLN A 82 4.60 -11.56 6.44
CA GLN A 82 5.20 -11.80 5.14
C GLN A 82 4.53 -13.01 4.46
N LEU A 83 4.58 -13.01 3.13
CA LEU A 83 4.01 -13.98 2.20
C LEU A 83 4.02 -15.43 2.75
N PRO A 84 2.91 -16.20 2.65
CA PRO A 84 2.90 -17.61 3.04
C PRO A 84 4.06 -18.36 2.39
N HIS A 85 4.86 -19.08 3.19
CA HIS A 85 6.14 -19.65 2.76
C HIS A 85 6.01 -20.56 1.52
N SER A 86 4.91 -21.32 1.42
CA SER A 86 4.60 -22.16 0.26
C SER A 86 4.47 -21.37 -1.04
N LEU A 87 3.90 -20.17 -0.97
CA LEU A 87 3.71 -19.28 -2.11
C LEU A 87 4.98 -18.50 -2.45
N ALA A 88 5.79 -18.14 -1.44
CA ALA A 88 7.12 -17.57 -1.63
C ALA A 88 8.05 -18.52 -2.40
N ILE A 89 8.03 -19.81 -2.06
CA ILE A 89 8.78 -20.87 -2.77
C ILE A 89 8.29 -21.01 -4.22
N ALA A 90 6.97 -21.01 -4.45
CA ALA A 90 6.41 -21.12 -5.79
C ALA A 90 6.82 -19.94 -6.69
N LEU A 91 6.82 -18.71 -6.16
CA LEU A 91 7.20 -17.51 -6.92
C LEU A 91 8.71 -17.40 -7.16
N SER A 92 9.56 -17.80 -6.21
CA SER A 92 11.01 -17.82 -6.40
C SER A 92 11.45 -18.91 -7.39
N SER A 93 10.62 -19.93 -7.59
CA SER A 93 10.90 -21.04 -8.51
C SER A 93 10.52 -20.77 -9.98
N ASN A 94 9.97 -19.59 -10.32
CA ASN A 94 9.50 -19.30 -11.67
C ASN A 94 10.49 -18.38 -12.43
N PRO A 95 11.33 -18.91 -13.34
CA PRO A 95 12.25 -18.10 -14.13
C PRO A 95 11.46 -17.39 -15.23
N ARG A 96 11.10 -16.12 -15.02
CA ARG A 96 10.57 -15.26 -16.08
C ARG A 96 11.63 -14.83 -17.11
N ASP A 97 12.88 -15.26 -16.97
CA ASP A 97 14.00 -14.97 -17.89
C ASP A 97 14.22 -16.05 -18.95
N SER A 98 13.18 -16.43 -19.71
CA SER A 98 13.38 -17.36 -20.84
C SER A 98 12.63 -16.99 -22.12
N ALA A 99 12.17 -15.75 -22.25
CA ALA A 99 11.51 -15.33 -23.49
C ALA A 99 11.85 -13.87 -23.86
N THR A 100 13.12 -13.60 -24.17
CA THR A 100 13.55 -12.73 -25.30
C THR A 100 15.08 -12.57 -25.32
N LYS A 101 15.80 -13.57 -25.82
CA LYS A 101 17.10 -13.37 -26.49
C LYS A 101 17.27 -14.38 -27.62
N THR A 102 16.56 -14.14 -28.73
CA THR A 102 17.02 -14.61 -30.04
C THR A 102 16.71 -13.53 -31.07
N SER A 103 17.39 -12.40 -30.90
CA SER A 103 17.69 -11.49 -31.99
C SER A 103 19.16 -11.11 -31.82
N ASN A 104 20.03 -11.83 -32.51
CA ASN A 104 21.28 -11.25 -32.98
C ASN A 104 21.63 -11.84 -34.35
N GLU A 105 22.17 -10.99 -35.18
CA GLU A 105 22.19 -10.98 -36.64
C GLU A 105 23.16 -11.99 -37.32
N MET A 106 23.00 -12.16 -38.64
CA MET A 106 23.85 -12.90 -39.60
C MET A 106 25.28 -12.30 -39.73
N PRO A 107 26.34 -13.03 -40.13
CA PRO A 107 26.72 -13.35 -41.55
C PRO A 107 27.38 -14.76 -41.70
N ASP A 108 27.63 -15.37 -42.88
CA ASP A 108 28.45 -14.98 -44.05
C ASP A 108 27.90 -15.66 -45.34
#